data_AF-A0AAW5E3I5-F1
#
_entry.id   AF-A0AAW5E3I5-F1
#
_cell.length_a   1.000
_cell.length_b   1.000
_cell.length_c   1.000
_cell.angle_alpha   90.00
_cell.angle_beta   90.00
_cell.angle_gamma   90.00
#
_symmetry.space_group_name_H-M   'P 1'
#
loop_
_entity.id
_entity.type
_entity.pdbx_description
1 polymer ?
#
loop_
_entity_poly.entity_id
_entity_poly.type
_entity_poly.pdbx_seq_one_letter_code
_entity_poly.pdbx_strand_id
1 'polypeptide(L)'
;MELVPGREPKAITYQQFQDYTPEKLEMYENNVFFTEKERIRMLTLLLTNVGIKTMLKNLPSESRKELVEVVEEIEIEQKYLKVVEHVVSNFRQLKMNYDYQFDKQNQIVYIYCHLLDTNTIWLYSHIYDEETGEFKEKEKFHAFASAEVLRRLLNK
;
A
#
# COMPACT_ATOMS: atom_id res chain seq x y z
N MET A 1 18.04 -14.06 -9.80
CA MET A 1 18.23 -12.78 -9.08
C MET A 1 17.06 -11.89 -9.44
N GLU A 2 16.36 -11.33 -8.47
CA GLU A 2 15.16 -10.53 -8.73
C GLU A 2 15.51 -9.24 -9.50
N LEU A 3 14.79 -8.98 -10.59
CA LEU A 3 14.96 -7.76 -11.38
C LEU A 3 14.33 -6.57 -10.65
N VAL A 4 15.16 -5.56 -10.35
CA VAL A 4 14.70 -4.29 -9.77
C VAL A 4 14.95 -3.17 -10.78
N PRO A 5 13.88 -2.60 -11.38
CA PRO A 5 14.00 -1.49 -12.32
C PRO A 5 14.76 -0.32 -11.71
N GLY A 6 15.73 0.21 -12.46
CA GLY A 6 16.50 1.38 -12.06
C GLY A 6 15.98 2.66 -12.70
N ARG A 7 16.46 3.80 -12.20
CA ARG A 7 16.25 5.10 -12.86
C ARG A 7 16.74 5.07 -14.31
N GLU A 8 17.95 4.57 -14.50
CA GLU A 8 18.60 4.42 -15.80
C GLU A 8 18.52 2.95 -16.27
N PRO A 9 18.58 2.69 -17.59
CA PRO A 9 18.63 1.34 -18.18
C PRO A 9 19.64 0.40 -17.52
N LYS A 10 19.28 -0.88 -17.36
CA LYS A 10 20.20 -1.95 -16.96
C LYS A 10 20.20 -3.06 -18.02
N ALA A 11 21.39 -3.58 -18.32
CA ALA A 11 21.53 -4.74 -19.18
C ALA A 11 20.85 -5.96 -18.54
N ILE A 12 20.26 -6.81 -19.38
CA ILE A 12 19.54 -8.01 -18.97
C ILE A 12 20.25 -9.22 -19.55
N THR A 13 20.47 -10.22 -18.71
CA THR A 13 21.07 -11.49 -19.13
C THR A 13 20.06 -12.36 -19.86
N TYR A 14 20.55 -13.28 -20.68
CA TYR A 14 19.69 -14.24 -21.37
C TYR A 14 18.81 -15.05 -20.40
N GLN A 15 19.37 -15.49 -19.27
CA GLN A 15 18.61 -16.22 -18.26
C GLN A 15 17.46 -15.39 -17.70
N GLN A 16 17.71 -14.12 -17.38
CA GLN A 16 16.66 -13.21 -16.90
C GLN A 16 15.57 -12.98 -17.95
N PHE A 17 15.95 -12.90 -19.23
CA PHE A 17 14.98 -12.81 -20.33
C PHE A 17 14.09 -14.05 -20.36
N GLN A 18 14.66 -15.24 -20.26
CA GLN A 18 13.92 -16.50 -20.23
C GLN A 18 13.00 -16.63 -19.01
N ASP A 19 13.47 -16.24 -17.82
CA ASP A 19 12.72 -16.40 -16.57
C ASP A 19 11.51 -15.45 -16.43
N TYR A 20 11.53 -14.31 -17.12
CA TYR A 20 10.53 -13.25 -17.00
C TYR A 20 9.65 -13.06 -18.24
N THR A 21 10.00 -13.68 -19.37
CA THR A 21 9.16 -13.67 -20.58
C THR A 21 8.22 -14.87 -20.53
N PRO A 22 6.92 -14.70 -20.82
CA PRO A 22 6.00 -15.83 -20.91
C PRO A 22 6.44 -16.79 -22.03
N GLU A 23 6.21 -18.08 -21.83
CA GLU A 23 6.56 -19.13 -22.81
C GLU A 23 5.84 -18.92 -24.15
N LYS A 24 4.63 -18.34 -24.10
CA LYS A 24 3.80 -18.06 -25.27
C LYS A 24 3.12 -16.70 -25.12
N LEU A 25 3.18 -15.90 -26.17
CA LEU A 25 2.43 -14.66 -26.30
C LEU A 25 1.30 -14.87 -27.29
N GLU A 26 0.07 -14.94 -26.79
CA GLU A 26 -1.13 -15.08 -27.62
C GLU A 26 -2.09 -13.93 -27.36
N MET A 27 -2.77 -13.50 -28.41
CA MET A 27 -3.82 -12.48 -28.34
C MET A 27 -5.01 -12.96 -29.16
N TYR A 28 -6.20 -12.81 -28.60
CA TYR A 28 -7.47 -13.12 -29.27
C TYR A 28 -8.55 -12.17 -28.75
N GLU A 29 -9.30 -11.56 -29.67
CA GLU A 29 -10.37 -10.59 -29.36
C GLU A 29 -9.97 -9.52 -28.32
N ASN A 30 -8.82 -8.87 -28.52
CA ASN A 30 -8.26 -7.84 -27.62
C ASN A 30 -7.77 -8.33 -26.26
N ASN A 31 -7.84 -9.62 -25.97
CA ASN A 31 -7.32 -10.21 -24.74
C ASN A 31 -5.96 -10.84 -24.98
N VAL A 32 -5.04 -10.61 -24.06
CA VAL A 32 -3.71 -11.24 -24.09
C VAL A 32 -3.69 -12.42 -23.13
N PHE A 33 -3.34 -13.59 -23.62
CA PHE A 33 -3.47 -14.88 -22.94
C PHE A 33 -2.22 -15.23 -22.15
N PHE A 34 -1.83 -14.35 -21.24
CA PHE A 34 -0.87 -14.67 -20.19
C PHE A 34 -1.37 -14.13 -18.84
N THR A 35 -1.03 -14.87 -17.79
CA THR A 35 -1.48 -14.61 -16.41
C THR A 35 -1.04 -13.23 -15.93
N GLU A 36 -1.73 -12.68 -14.94
CA GLU A 36 -1.34 -11.40 -14.32
C GLU A 36 0.13 -11.39 -13.88
N LYS A 37 0.57 -12.49 -13.27
CA LYS A 37 1.95 -12.71 -12.84
C LYS A 37 2.95 -12.65 -13.99
N GLU A 38 2.61 -13.21 -15.15
CA GLU A 38 3.46 -13.14 -16.34
C GLU A 38 3.53 -11.73 -16.92
N ARG A 39 2.42 -10.97 -16.91
CA ARG A 39 2.46 -9.56 -17.37
C ARG A 39 3.36 -8.72 -16.48
N ILE A 40 3.23 -8.88 -15.17
CA ILE A 40 4.04 -8.14 -14.20
C ILE A 40 5.52 -8.49 -14.41
N ARG A 41 5.87 -9.77 -14.54
CA ARG A 41 7.25 -10.19 -14.83
C ARG A 41 7.79 -9.57 -16.11
N MET A 42 7.04 -9.68 -17.21
CA MET A 42 7.46 -9.11 -18.49
C MET A 42 7.58 -7.58 -18.41
N LEU A 43 6.68 -6.90 -17.70
CA LEU A 43 6.77 -5.47 -17.44
C LEU A 43 8.02 -5.12 -16.63
N THR A 44 8.33 -5.86 -15.56
CA THR A 44 9.54 -5.67 -14.75
C THR A 44 10.81 -5.83 -15.59
N LEU A 45 10.84 -6.83 -16.47
CA LEU A 45 11.93 -7.05 -17.42
C LEU A 45 12.11 -5.83 -18.33
N LEU A 46 11.04 -5.39 -19.00
CA LEU A 46 11.06 -4.24 -19.90
C LEU A 46 11.47 -2.95 -19.19
N LEU A 47 10.88 -2.67 -18.02
CA LEU A 47 11.23 -1.49 -17.21
C LEU A 47 12.68 -1.52 -16.75
N THR A 48 13.23 -2.69 -16.45
CA THR A 48 14.64 -2.82 -16.09
C THR A 48 15.54 -2.50 -17.27
N ASN A 49 15.18 -2.95 -18.47
CA ASN A 49 15.97 -2.70 -19.68
C ASN A 49 15.88 -1.26 -20.17
N VAL A 50 14.71 -0.63 -20.05
CA VAL A 50 14.43 0.72 -20.55
C VAL A 50 14.78 1.81 -19.52
N GLY A 51 14.70 1.49 -18.23
CA GLY A 51 14.83 2.43 -17.13
C GLY A 51 13.58 3.29 -16.91
N ILE A 52 13.32 3.61 -15.64
CA ILE A 52 12.13 4.38 -15.23
C ILE A 52 12.08 5.76 -15.90
N LYS A 53 13.23 6.46 -15.96
CA LYS A 53 13.29 7.81 -16.55
C LYS A 53 12.86 7.84 -18.01
N THR A 54 13.30 6.85 -18.80
CA THR A 54 12.95 6.75 -20.21
C THR A 54 11.47 6.42 -20.37
N MET A 55 10.94 5.50 -19.55
CA MET A 55 9.51 5.18 -19.55
C MET A 55 8.66 6.44 -19.28
N LEU A 56 8.96 7.18 -18.21
CA LEU A 56 8.22 8.40 -17.85
C LEU A 56 8.26 9.47 -18.94
N LYS A 57 9.40 9.66 -19.61
CA LYS A 57 9.53 10.63 -20.71
C LYS A 57 8.65 10.30 -21.91
N ASN A 58 8.37 9.02 -22.15
CA ASN A 58 7.61 8.55 -23.30
C ASN A 58 6.13 8.28 -22.98
N LEU A 59 5.71 8.38 -21.71
CA LEU A 59 4.28 8.35 -21.37
C LEU A 59 3.55 9.58 -21.95
N PRO A 60 2.31 9.42 -22.44
CA PRO A 60 1.43 10.55 -22.73
C PRO A 60 1.26 11.49 -21.53
N SER A 61 0.95 12.76 -21.80
CA SER A 61 0.77 13.78 -20.75
C SER A 61 -0.29 13.41 -19.74
N GLU A 62 -1.39 12.83 -20.20
CA GLU A 62 -2.54 12.39 -19.44
C GLU A 62 -2.12 11.27 -18.48
N SER A 63 -1.48 10.23 -19.01
CA SER A 63 -0.99 9.09 -18.21
C SER A 63 0.08 9.50 -17.20
N ARG A 64 0.89 10.54 -17.47
CA ARG A 64 1.83 11.07 -16.47
C ARG A 64 1.13 11.73 -15.28
N LYS A 65 0.00 12.41 -15.50
CA LYS A 65 -0.78 13.01 -14.40
C LYS A 65 -1.40 11.92 -13.54
N GLU A 66 -2.06 10.96 -14.16
CA GLU A 66 -2.62 9.79 -13.48
C GLU A 66 -1.56 9.04 -12.68
N LEU A 67 -0.34 8.88 -13.23
CA LEU A 67 0.76 8.25 -12.50
C LEU A 67 1.15 9.01 -11.23
N VAL A 68 1.19 10.35 -11.27
CA VAL A 68 1.51 11.16 -10.09
C VAL A 68 0.46 10.94 -9.01
N GLU A 69 -0.81 10.99 -9.37
CA GLU A 69 -1.94 10.74 -8.45
C GLU A 69 -1.84 9.34 -7.82
N VAL A 70 -1.61 8.31 -8.63
CA VAL A 70 -1.44 6.93 -8.15
C VAL A 70 -0.23 6.78 -7.22
N VAL A 71 0.89 7.43 -7.52
CA VAL A 71 2.08 7.39 -6.66
C VAL A 71 1.80 8.07 -5.32
N GLU A 72 1.15 9.24 -5.33
CA GLU A 72 0.77 9.95 -4.11
C GLU A 72 -0.18 9.12 -3.24
N GLU A 73 -1.18 8.46 -3.85
CA GLU A 73 -2.08 7.54 -3.14
C GLU A 73 -1.30 6.40 -2.47
N ILE A 74 -0.39 5.75 -3.19
CA ILE A 74 0.44 4.66 -2.65
C ILE A 74 1.34 5.16 -1.51
N GLU A 75 1.90 6.36 -1.62
CA GLU A 75 2.74 6.93 -0.57
C GLU A 75 1.93 7.23 0.69
N ILE A 76 0.73 7.80 0.56
CA ILE A 76 -0.18 8.01 1.69
C ILE A 76 -0.56 6.67 2.34
N GLU A 77 -0.83 5.64 1.52
CA GLU A 77 -1.14 4.30 2.00
C GLU A 77 -0.02 3.71 2.86
N GLN A 78 1.22 3.83 2.38
CA GLN A 78 2.39 3.40 3.16
C GLN A 78 2.58 4.21 4.44
N LYS A 79 2.29 5.52 4.42
CA LYS A 79 2.42 6.38 5.61
C LYS A 79 1.45 5.97 6.71
N TYR A 80 0.17 5.75 6.42
CA TYR A 80 -0.75 5.34 7.50
C TYR A 80 -0.46 3.92 7.99
N LEU A 81 0.00 3.00 7.12
CA LEU A 81 0.40 1.65 7.58
C LEU A 81 1.52 1.73 8.61
N LYS A 82 2.49 2.63 8.44
CA LYS A 82 3.54 2.88 9.44
C LYS A 82 2.97 3.39 10.76
N VAL A 83 1.93 4.22 10.72
CA VAL A 83 1.24 4.70 11.94
C VAL A 83 0.54 3.53 12.64
N VAL A 84 -0.15 2.67 11.89
CA VAL A 84 -0.78 1.44 12.42
C VAL A 84 0.27 0.58 13.12
N GLU A 85 1.37 0.28 12.42
CA GLU A 85 2.48 -0.51 12.97
C GLU A 85 3.08 0.13 14.24
N HIS A 86 3.25 1.45 14.24
CA HIS A 86 3.76 2.19 15.39
C HIS A 86 2.82 2.06 16.60
N VAL A 87 1.52 2.31 16.41
CA VAL A 87 0.52 2.19 17.48
C VAL A 87 0.44 0.76 18.01
N VAL A 88 0.35 -0.23 17.12
CA VAL A 88 0.30 -1.66 17.48
C VAL A 88 1.58 -2.09 18.21
N SER A 89 2.73 -1.51 17.85
CA SER A 89 4.01 -1.84 18.49
C SER A 89 4.03 -1.56 19.99
N ASN A 90 3.26 -0.56 20.45
CA ASN A 90 3.13 -0.20 21.87
C ASN A 90 2.49 -1.30 22.71
N PHE A 91 1.83 -2.28 22.09
CA PHE A 91 1.12 -3.37 22.75
C PHE A 91 1.73 -4.74 22.50
N ARG A 92 2.92 -4.83 21.88
CA ARG A 92 3.55 -6.11 21.46
C ARG A 92 3.71 -7.16 22.55
N GLN A 93 3.76 -6.75 23.82
CA GLN A 93 3.93 -7.66 24.96
C GLN A 93 2.59 -8.20 25.51
N LEU A 94 1.46 -7.72 25.01
CA LEU A 94 0.11 -8.07 25.47
C LEU A 94 -0.59 -8.95 24.42
N LYS A 95 -1.51 -9.82 24.87
CA LYS A 95 -2.39 -10.53 23.93
C LYS A 95 -3.42 -9.55 23.39
N MET A 96 -3.36 -9.28 22.08
CA MET A 96 -4.17 -8.26 21.45
C MET A 96 -4.64 -8.68 20.06
N ASN A 97 -5.85 -8.30 19.72
CA ASN A 97 -6.32 -8.20 18.33
C ASN A 97 -6.38 -6.73 17.92
N TYR A 98 -6.09 -6.43 16.66
CA TYR A 98 -6.28 -5.08 16.14
C TYR A 98 -6.91 -5.08 14.76
N ASP A 99 -7.57 -3.98 14.45
CA ASP A 99 -8.14 -3.68 13.14
C ASP A 99 -7.91 -2.19 12.86
N TYR A 100 -7.99 -1.78 11.60
CA TYR A 100 -7.85 -0.37 11.23
C TYR A 100 -8.69 -0.03 10.00
N GLN A 101 -9.11 1.23 9.94
CA GLN A 101 -9.87 1.78 8.84
C GLN A 101 -9.27 3.11 8.42
N PHE A 102 -9.06 3.29 7.11
CA PHE A 102 -8.64 4.57 6.56
C PHE A 102 -9.81 5.25 5.85
N ASP A 103 -10.21 6.39 6.40
CA ASP A 103 -11.15 7.30 5.77
C ASP A 103 -10.40 8.19 4.78
N LYS A 104 -10.45 7.83 3.50
CA LYS A 104 -9.80 8.56 2.41
C LYS A 104 -10.33 9.99 2.25
N GLN A 105 -11.61 10.24 2.55
CA GLN A 105 -12.22 11.56 2.34
C GLN A 105 -11.73 12.57 3.37
N ASN A 106 -11.64 12.14 4.63
CA ASN A 106 -11.18 13.01 5.72
C ASN A 106 -9.67 12.86 6.01
N GLN A 107 -9.01 11.94 5.31
CA GLN A 107 -7.61 11.54 5.53
C GLN A 107 -7.34 11.16 7.00
N ILE A 108 -8.25 10.36 7.58
CA ILE A 108 -8.16 9.91 8.98
C ILE A 108 -7.94 8.39 9.01
N VAL A 109 -6.94 7.94 9.74
CA VAL A 109 -6.78 6.53 10.08
C VAL A 109 -7.30 6.27 11.49
N TYR A 110 -8.20 5.31 11.61
CA TYR A 110 -8.73 4.77 12.85
C TYR A 110 -8.07 3.44 13.14
N ILE A 111 -7.55 3.26 14.35
CA ILE A 111 -6.85 2.04 14.76
C ILE A 111 -7.52 1.53 16.03
N TYR A 112 -8.03 0.32 15.96
CA TYR A 112 -8.77 -0.34 17.01
C TYR A 112 -7.88 -1.44 17.60
N CYS A 113 -7.62 -1.38 18.90
CA CYS A 113 -6.79 -2.35 19.61
C CYS A 113 -7.59 -2.96 20.77
N HIS A 114 -7.88 -4.27 20.70
CA HIS A 114 -8.55 -5.02 21.75
C HIS A 114 -7.55 -5.86 22.54
N LEU A 115 -7.26 -5.42 23.76
CA LEU A 115 -6.43 -6.16 24.71
C LEU A 115 -7.28 -7.25 25.35
N LEU A 116 -6.90 -8.51 25.10
CA LEU A 116 -7.66 -9.68 25.52
C LEU A 116 -7.50 -9.95 27.02
N ASP A 117 -6.32 -9.67 27.57
CA ASP A 117 -6.00 -9.95 28.97
C ASP A 117 -6.82 -9.06 29.94
N THR A 118 -7.04 -7.80 29.57
CA THR A 118 -7.80 -6.81 30.37
C THR A 118 -9.23 -6.61 29.86
N ASN A 119 -9.56 -7.22 28.73
CA ASN A 119 -10.79 -6.98 27.98
C ASN A 119 -11.08 -5.48 27.76
N THR A 120 -10.05 -4.73 27.35
CA THR A 120 -10.13 -3.29 27.08
C THR A 120 -9.92 -2.98 25.61
N ILE A 121 -10.63 -1.98 25.10
CA ILE A 121 -10.52 -1.49 23.74
C ILE A 121 -9.87 -0.11 23.77
N TRP A 122 -8.90 0.09 22.89
CA TRP A 122 -8.32 1.38 22.57
C TRP A 122 -8.69 1.76 21.13
N LEU A 123 -9.10 3.01 20.95
CA LEU A 123 -9.28 3.62 19.64
C LEU A 123 -8.28 4.77 19.54
N TYR A 124 -7.47 4.74 18.48
CA TYR A 124 -6.63 5.85 18.08
C TYR A 124 -7.16 6.41 16.77
N SER A 125 -7.23 7.73 16.64
CA SER A 125 -7.44 8.39 15.37
C SER A 125 -6.26 9.29 15.06
N HIS A 126 -5.72 9.20 13.85
CA HIS A 126 -4.70 10.10 13.36
C HIS A 126 -5.16 10.76 12.07
N ILE A 127 -4.97 12.07 11.95
CA ILE A 127 -5.32 12.83 10.75
C ILE A 127 -4.04 13.16 9.98
N TYR A 128 -4.10 13.06 8.65
CA TYR A 128 -3.01 13.52 7.80
C TYR A 128 -2.94 15.03 7.80
N ASP A 129 -1.75 15.55 8.05
CA ASP A 129 -1.44 16.97 8.01
C ASP A 129 -0.64 17.24 6.72
N GLU A 130 -1.26 17.93 5.77
CA GLU A 130 -0.67 18.22 4.45
C GLU A 130 0.56 19.15 4.53
N GLU A 131 0.64 20.02 5.54
CA GLU A 131 1.76 20.96 5.70
C GLU A 131 3.03 20.23 6.12
N THR A 132 2.88 19.26 7.03
CA THR A 132 4.00 18.45 7.55
C THR A 132 4.21 17.16 6.77
N GLY A 133 3.21 16.71 6.00
CA GLY A 133 3.24 15.45 5.26
C GLY A 133 3.18 14.21 6.15
N GLU A 134 2.72 14.36 7.39
CA GLU A 134 2.71 13.33 8.43
C GLU A 134 1.32 13.15 9.06
N PHE A 135 1.07 11.99 9.64
CA PHE A 135 -0.13 11.73 10.43
C PHE A 135 0.08 12.17 11.89
N LYS A 136 -0.85 12.96 12.41
CA LYS A 136 -0.83 13.44 13.80
C LYS A 136 -1.97 12.81 14.61
N GLU A 137 -1.69 12.40 15.84
CA GLU A 137 -2.71 11.90 16.76
C GLU A 137 -3.76 12.99 16.98
N LYS A 138 -5.02 12.68 16.67
CA LYS A 138 -6.17 13.57 16.81
C LYS A 138 -6.95 13.26 18.07
N GLU A 139 -7.26 11.98 18.27
CA GLU A 139 -8.04 11.51 19.41
C GLU A 139 -7.53 10.14 19.85
N LYS A 140 -7.54 9.93 21.16
CA LYS A 140 -7.25 8.66 21.81
C LYS A 140 -8.35 8.35 22.82
N PHE A 141 -9.00 7.20 22.64
CA PHE A 141 -10.08 6.74 23.49
C PHE A 141 -9.75 5.35 24.05
N HIS A 142 -10.13 5.09 25.30
CA HIS A 142 -10.00 3.78 25.92
C HIS A 142 -11.22 3.45 26.77
N ALA A 143 -11.68 2.21 26.72
CA ALA A 143 -12.79 1.72 27.53
C ALA A 143 -12.73 0.20 27.73
N PHE A 144 -13.51 -0.31 28.68
CA PHE A 144 -13.78 -1.75 28.75
C PHE A 144 -14.60 -2.20 27.54
N ALA A 145 -14.32 -3.40 27.04
CA ALA A 145 -15.06 -3.99 25.94
C ALA A 145 -16.47 -4.36 26.41
N SER A 146 -17.43 -3.48 26.13
CA SER A 146 -18.86 -3.73 26.31
C SER A 146 -19.58 -3.69 24.96
N ALA A 147 -20.74 -4.34 24.87
CA ALA A 147 -21.56 -4.34 23.65
C ALA A 147 -21.95 -2.91 23.22
N GLU A 148 -22.12 -2.00 24.18
CA GLU A 148 -22.42 -0.59 23.91
C GLU A 148 -21.22 0.16 23.33
N VAL A 149 -20.02 -0.07 23.89
CA VAL A 149 -18.77 0.52 23.39
C VAL A 149 -18.48 0.05 21.97
N LEU A 150 -18.62 -1.25 21.70
CA LEU A 150 -18.46 -1.82 20.37
C LEU A 150 -19.46 -1.23 19.36
N ARG A 151 -20.74 -1.08 19.73
CA ARG A 151 -21.75 -0.43 18.88
C ARG A 151 -21.41 1.03 18.53
N ARG A 152 -20.90 1.80 19.49
CA ARG A 152 -20.48 3.20 19.24
C ARG A 152 -19.25 3.31 18.33
N LEU A 153 -18.37 2.31 18.38
CA LEU A 153 -17.14 2.26 17.58
C LEU A 153 -17.37 1.76 16.15
N LEU A 154 -18.34 0.84 15.95
CA LEU A 154 -18.66 0.25 14.64
C LEU A 154 -19.66 1.06 13.80
N ASN A 155 -20.34 2.04 14.40
CA ASN A 155 -21.34 2.90 13.73
C ASN A 155 -20.77 4.29 13.35
N LYS A 156 -19.45 4.48 13.40
CA LYS A 156 -18.76 5.68 12.91
C LYS A 156 -18.15 5.39 11.54
#